data_AF-A0A9Q3BSG8-F1
#
_entry.id   AF-A0A9Q3BSG8-F1
#
_cell.length_a   1.000
_cell.length_b   1.000
_cell.length_c   1.000
_cell.angle_alpha   90.00
_cell.angle_beta   90.00
_cell.angle_gamma   90.00
#
_symmetry.space_group_name_H-M   'P 1'
#
loop_
_entity.id
_entity.type
_entity.pdbx_description
1 polymer ?
#
loop_
_entity_poly.entity_id
_entity_poly.type
_entity_poly.pdbx_seq_one_letter_code
_entity_poly.pdbx_strand_id
1 'polypeptide(L)' 'MKEDLIEILFQYMEAFASDNEPLGAIKGHEVEIMLDVERPYPPLLRIPAYPASPRAREELKSHINELMK' A
#
# COMPACT_ATOMS: atom_id res chain seq x y z
N MET A 1 -4.41 -35.34 -7.14
CA MET A 1 -3.38 -34.31 -7.45
C MET A 1 -3.97 -32.93 -7.76
N LYS A 2 -4.86 -32.78 -8.76
CA LYS A 2 -5.51 -31.48 -9.04
C LYS A 2 -6.58 -31.15 -7.99
N GLU A 3 -7.31 -32.16 -7.52
CA GLU A 3 -8.31 -32.06 -6.45
C GLU A 3 -7.65 -31.70 -5.12
N ASP A 4 -6.57 -32.41 -4.75
CA ASP A 4 -5.80 -32.14 -3.53
C ASP A 4 -5.27 -30.69 -3.47
N LEU A 5 -4.83 -30.15 -4.61
CA LEU A 5 -4.40 -28.75 -4.70
C LEU A 5 -5.56 -27.78 -4.44
N ILE A 6 -6.74 -28.06 -5.02
CA ILE A 6 -7.92 -27.22 -4.84
C ILE A 6 -8.38 -27.25 -3.39
N GLU A 7 -8.37 -28.43 -2.74
CA GLU A 7 -8.68 -28.54 -1.31
C GLU A 7 -7.73 -27.70 -0.45
N ILE A 8 -6.42 -27.76 -0.72
CA ILE A 8 -5.44 -26.96 0.02
C ILE A 8 -5.67 -25.46 -0.19
N LEU A 9 -5.87 -25.02 -1.44
CA LEU A 9 -6.10 -23.60 -1.74
C LEU A 9 -7.40 -23.08 -1.09
N PHE A 10 -8.44 -23.91 -1.06
CA PHE A 10 -9.70 -23.57 -0.41
C PHE A 10 -9.54 -23.54 1.12
N GLN A 11 -8.84 -24.51 1.69
CA GLN A 11 -8.56 -24.58 3.12
C GLN A 11 -7.81 -23.34 3.64
N TYR A 12 -6.88 -22.80 2.85
CA TYR A 12 -6.07 -21.65 3.21
C TYR A 12 -6.48 -20.36 2.46
N MET A 13 -7.72 -20.25 2.01
CA MET A 13 -8.17 -19.11 1.20
C MET A 13 -7.91 -17.74 1.86
N GLU A 14 -7.99 -17.66 3.19
CA GLU A 14 -7.74 -16.45 3.99
C GLU A 14 -6.26 -16.05 4.04
N ALA A 15 -5.34 -16.96 3.68
CA ALA A 15 -3.91 -16.65 3.60
C ALA A 15 -3.54 -15.86 2.33
N PHE A 16 -4.48 -15.73 1.38
CA PHE A 16 -4.29 -15.02 0.12
C PHE A 16 -4.97 -13.65 0.18
N ALA A 17 -4.31 -12.65 -0.40
CA ALA A 17 -4.93 -11.34 -0.57
C ALA A 17 -6.07 -11.41 -1.60
N SER A 18 -7.17 -10.73 -1.30
CA SER A 18 -8.30 -10.55 -2.22
C SER A 18 -8.60 -9.06 -2.41
N ASP A 19 -9.44 -8.72 -3.38
CA ASP A 19 -9.87 -7.34 -3.60
C ASP A 19 -10.59 -6.73 -2.38
N ASN A 20 -11.19 -7.57 -1.54
CA ASN A 20 -11.86 -7.17 -0.30
C ASN A 20 -10.94 -7.21 0.93
N GLU A 21 -9.88 -8.03 0.89
CA GLU A 21 -8.94 -8.27 1.99
C GLU A 21 -7.49 -8.13 1.47
N PRO A 22 -7.01 -6.89 1.27
CA PRO A 22 -5.68 -6.65 0.72
C PRO A 22 -4.58 -6.93 1.75
N LEU A 23 -3.37 -7.25 1.25
CA LEU A 23 -2.18 -7.66 2.01
C LEU A 23 -1.70 -6.66 3.10
N GLY A 24 -2.28 -5.46 3.19
CA GLY A 24 -1.87 -4.39 4.10
C GLY A 24 -2.79 -4.13 5.29
N ALA A 25 -3.94 -4.82 5.40
CA ALA A 25 -4.94 -4.57 6.45
C ALA A 25 -4.57 -5.19 7.83
N ILE A 26 -3.28 -5.31 8.13
CA ILE A 26 -2.78 -5.92 9.38
C ILE A 26 -2.83 -4.87 10.48
N LYS A 27 -3.69 -5.08 11.48
CA LYS A 27 -3.83 -4.21 12.66
C LYS A 27 -2.67 -4.44 13.64
N GLY A 28 -2.24 -3.41 14.36
CA GLY A 28 -1.25 -3.53 15.45
C GLY A 28 0.22 -3.58 15.01
N HIS A 29 0.52 -3.18 13.77
CA HIS A 29 1.88 -3.05 13.24
C HIS A 29 2.23 -1.58 12.97
N GLU A 30 1.84 -0.68 13.88
CA GLU A 30 2.17 0.73 13.77
C GLU A 30 3.68 0.94 13.91
N VAL A 31 4.26 1.73 13.00
CA VAL A 31 5.70 2.06 13.02
C VAL A 31 5.89 3.44 13.62
N GLU A 32 6.65 3.52 14.71
CA GLU A 32 7.12 4.79 15.25
C GLU A 32 8.35 5.26 14.47
N ILE A 33 8.20 6.35 13.70
CA ILE A 33 9.30 6.96 12.95
C ILE A 33 9.74 8.23 13.70
N MET A 34 10.90 8.16 14.35
CA MET A 34 11.54 9.31 15.00
C MET A 34 12.58 9.94 14.09
N LEU A 35 12.57 11.28 14.01
CA LEU A 35 13.63 12.04 13.37
C LEU A 35 14.74 12.30 14.37
N ASP A 36 15.98 12.31 13.88
CA ASP A 36 17.19 12.65 14.62
C ASP A 36 17.37 14.17 14.84
N VAL A 37 16.42 14.97 14.35
CA VAL A 37 16.46 16.44 14.36
C VAL A 37 15.19 17.05 14.94
N GLU A 38 15.33 18.18 15.62
CA GLU A 38 14.23 18.98 16.16
C GLU A 38 13.75 20.04 15.15
N ARG A 39 12.54 20.59 15.37
CA ARG A 39 11.99 21.64 14.50
C ARG A 39 12.83 22.94 14.60
N PRO A 40 12.98 23.70 13.50
CA PRO A 40 12.33 23.52 12.19
C PRO A 40 13.01 22.43 11.35
N TYR A 41 12.19 21.57 10.75
CA TYR A 41 12.68 20.47 9.91
C TYR A 41 13.53 21.00 8.72
N PRO A 42 14.52 20.22 8.24
CA PRO A 42 15.38 20.63 7.14
C PRO A 42 14.59 21.10 5.91
N PRO A 43 14.97 22.21 5.25
CA PRO A 43 14.32 22.70 4.03
C PRO A 43 14.24 21.68 2.90
N LEU A 44 15.16 20.71 2.88
CA LEU A 44 15.23 19.59 1.94
C LEU A 44 13.97 18.72 1.91
N LEU A 45 13.13 18.77 2.94
CA LEU A 45 11.85 18.03 2.96
C LEU A 45 10.72 18.74 2.19
N ARG A 46 10.94 19.98 1.71
CA ARG A 46 9.95 20.76 0.96
C ARG A 46 10.27 20.84 -0.53
N ILE A 47 10.50 19.70 -1.16
CA ILE A 47 10.71 19.64 -2.61
C ILE A 47 9.34 19.52 -3.31
N PRO A 48 9.01 20.37 -4.29
CA PRO A 48 7.79 20.22 -5.06
C PRO A 48 7.83 18.91 -5.85
N ALA A 49 6.69 18.24 -5.97
CA ALA A 49 6.59 17.04 -6.80
C ALA A 49 6.98 17.36 -8.25
N TYR A 50 7.71 16.45 -8.89
CA TYR A 50 8.04 16.56 -10.31
C TYR A 50 6.76 16.56 -11.17
N PRO A 51 6.75 17.28 -12.31
CA PRO A 51 5.60 17.29 -13.20
C PRO A 51 5.38 15.91 -13.82
N ALA A 52 4.21 15.31 -13.56
CA ALA A 52 3.75 14.10 -14.21
C ALA A 52 3.05 14.40 -15.54
N SER A 53 3.14 13.49 -16.51
CA SER A 53 2.41 13.59 -17.78
C SER A 53 0.89 13.48 -17.55
N PRO A 54 0.05 13.98 -18.48
CA PRO A 54 -1.41 13.90 -18.33
C PRO A 54 -1.90 12.46 -18.10
N ARG A 55 -1.38 11.51 -18.90
CA ARG A 55 -1.68 10.08 -18.75
C ARG A 55 -1.24 9.53 -17.39
N ALA A 56 -0.02 9.85 -16.96
CA ALA A 56 0.48 9.37 -15.67
C ALA A 56 -0.35 9.93 -14.51
N ARG A 57 -0.82 11.18 -14.60
CA ARG A 57 -1.71 11.78 -13.58
C ARG A 57 -3.05 11.06 -13.47
N GLU A 58 -3.64 10.65 -14.59
CA GLU A 58 -4.91 9.91 -14.60
C GLU A 58 -4.77 8.54 -13.96
N GLU A 59 -3.74 7.78 -14.33
CA GLU A 59 -3.45 6.45 -13.76
C GLU A 59 -3.14 6.56 -12.25
N LEU A 60 -2.27 7.50 -11.85
CA LEU A 60 -1.97 7.76 -10.43
C LEU A 60 -3.23 8.10 -9.63
N LYS A 61 -4.14 8.89 -10.21
CA LYS A 61 -5.39 9.27 -9.54
C LYS A 61 -6.26 8.05 -9.26
N SER A 62 -6.31 7.05 -10.16
CA SER A 62 -7.04 5.81 -9.93
C SER A 62 -6.48 5.06 -8.71
N HIS A 63 -5.18 4.83 -8.70
CA HIS A 63 -4.52 4.07 -7.62
C HIS A 63 -4.56 4.80 -6.27
N ILE A 64 -4.46 6.12 -6.26
CA ILE A 64 -4.63 6.91 -5.03
C ILE A 64 -6.05 6.70 -4.48
N ASN A 65 -7.08 6.71 -5.33
CA ASN A 65 -8.45 6.48 -4.88
C ASN A 65 -8.69 5.05 -4.38
N GLU A 66 -7.95 4.05 -4.90
CA GLU A 66 -7.98 2.69 -4.39
C GLU A 66 -7.40 2.59 -2.98
N LEU A 67 -6.31 3.30 -2.70
CA LEU A 67 -5.65 3.30 -1.38
C LEU A 67 -6.38 4.08 -0.29
N MET A 68 -7.28 5.01 -0.66
CA MET A 68 -8.06 5.80 0.30
C MET A 68 -9.43 5.20 0.65
N LYS A 69 -9.83 4.11 -0.03
CA LYS A 69 -11.06 3.37 0.29
C LYS A 69 -10.81 2.42 1.46
#